data_AF-A0A7Z9KRU6-F1
#
_entry.id   AF-A0A7Z9KRU6-F1
#
_cell.length_a   1.000
_cell.length_b   1.000
_cell.length_c   1.000
_cell.angle_alpha   90.00
_cell.angle_beta   90.00
_cell.angle_gamma   90.00
#
_symmetry.space_group_name_H-M   'P 1'
#
loop_
_entity.id
_entity.type
_entity.pdbx_description
1 polymer ?
#
loop_
_entity_poly.entity_id
_entity_poly.type
_entity_poly.pdbx_seq_one_letter_code
_entity_poly.pdbx_strand_id
1 'polypeptide(L)'
;VEKKTANQLKGDTKLVNLLRSAIEAASDDSNWAQLAAVGSNVAKQAPEFDPRNYGYEKLGQLAAATKLFEIDVRVQSDGHYRSIYIRDKRESK
;
A
#
# COMPACT_ATOMS: atom_id res chain seq x y z
N VAL A 1 5.99 -12.83 -14.47
CA VAL A 1 5.67 -11.46 -14.93
C VAL A 1 6.89 -10.58 -14.65
N GLU A 2 7.30 -9.73 -15.59
CA GLU A 2 8.38 -8.76 -15.37
C GLU A 2 7.95 -7.69 -14.36
N LYS A 3 8.90 -7.23 -13.52
CA LYS A 3 8.65 -6.21 -12.51
C LYS A 3 8.33 -4.86 -13.15
N LYS A 4 7.09 -4.40 -13.00
CA LYS A 4 6.66 -3.10 -13.55
C LYS A 4 7.40 -1.93 -12.88
N THR A 5 7.81 -0.96 -13.69
CA THR A 5 8.52 0.25 -13.25
C THR A 5 7.58 1.23 -12.55
N ALA A 6 8.13 2.15 -11.76
CA ALA A 6 7.34 3.18 -11.09
C ALA A 6 6.46 4.01 -12.05
N ASN A 7 6.95 4.30 -13.28
CA ASN A 7 6.18 5.04 -14.28
C ASN A 7 4.98 4.24 -14.80
N GLN A 8 5.14 2.94 -15.02
CA GLN A 8 4.04 2.06 -15.41
C GLN A 8 3.01 1.90 -14.28
N LEU A 9 3.49 1.77 -13.03
CA LEU A 9 2.62 1.61 -11.86
C LEU A 9 1.81 2.88 -11.57
N LYS A 10 2.44 4.05 -11.55
CA LYS A 10 1.76 5.32 -11.27
C LYS A 10 0.81 5.76 -12.40
N GLY A 11 1.01 5.22 -13.61
CA GLY A 11 0.13 5.41 -14.76
C GLY A 11 -1.03 4.41 -14.84
N ASP A 12 -1.02 3.35 -14.03
CA ASP A 12 -2.14 2.40 -13.93
C ASP A 12 -3.20 2.98 -12.98
N THR A 13 -4.18 3.66 -13.56
CA THR A 13 -5.27 4.31 -12.81
C THR A 13 -6.07 3.33 -11.97
N LYS A 14 -6.27 2.07 -12.43
CA LYS A 14 -7.01 1.06 -11.65
C LYS A 14 -6.22 0.72 -10.38
N LEU A 15 -4.92 0.45 -10.51
CA LEU A 15 -4.03 0.17 -9.38
C LEU A 15 -4.00 1.35 -8.41
N VAL A 16 -3.75 2.55 -8.92
CA VAL A 16 -3.60 3.75 -8.08
C VAL A 16 -4.88 4.05 -7.30
N ASN A 17 -6.04 3.97 -7.94
CA ASN A 17 -7.32 4.22 -7.28
C ASN A 17 -7.64 3.15 -6.23
N LEU A 18 -7.38 1.88 -6.53
CA LEU A 18 -7.57 0.78 -5.58
C LEU A 18 -6.71 0.97 -4.33
N LEU A 19 -5.41 1.25 -4.50
CA LEU A 19 -4.52 1.45 -3.35
C LEU A 19 -4.95 2.65 -2.51
N ARG A 20 -5.32 3.77 -3.14
CA ARG A 20 -5.79 4.98 -2.44
C ARG A 20 -7.07 4.74 -1.66
N SER A 21 -8.07 4.15 -2.29
CA SER A 21 -9.36 3.80 -1.67
C SER A 21 -9.17 2.82 -0.50
N ALA A 22 -8.28 1.83 -0.65
CA ALA A 22 -8.00 0.88 0.42
C ALA A 22 -7.25 1.51 1.62
N ILE A 23 -6.35 2.47 1.35
CA ILE A 23 -5.64 3.24 2.37
C ILE A 23 -6.61 4.17 3.08
N GLU A 24 -7.43 4.93 2.36
CA GLU A 24 -8.43 5.84 2.92
C GLU A 24 -9.39 5.09 3.86
N ALA A 25 -9.91 3.94 3.42
CA ALA A 25 -10.79 3.10 4.24
C ALA A 25 -10.09 2.44 5.46
N ALA A 26 -8.77 2.50 5.55
CA ALA A 26 -7.97 1.92 6.65
C ALA A 26 -7.23 2.98 7.47
N SER A 27 -7.30 4.25 7.09
CA SER A 27 -6.56 5.33 7.73
C SER A 27 -7.26 5.78 9.01
N ASP A 28 -6.46 6.13 10.00
CA ASP A 28 -6.91 6.79 11.22
C ASP A 28 -6.92 8.33 11.08
N ASP A 29 -7.20 9.04 12.17
CA ASP A 29 -7.19 10.50 12.23
C ASP A 29 -5.81 11.13 11.92
N SER A 30 -4.73 10.33 11.92
CA SER A 30 -3.38 10.76 11.55
C SER A 30 -3.06 10.52 10.07
N ASN A 31 -4.05 10.12 9.26
CA ASN A 31 -3.91 9.73 7.86
C ASN A 31 -2.93 8.57 7.64
N TRP A 32 -2.67 7.75 8.66
CA TRP A 32 -1.85 6.54 8.54
C TRP A 32 -2.74 5.31 8.56
N ALA A 33 -2.49 4.38 7.64
CA ALA A 33 -3.16 3.10 7.61
C ALA A 33 -2.19 1.97 7.93
N GLN A 34 -2.61 1.00 8.75
CA GLN A 34 -1.84 -0.22 8.93
C GLN A 34 -1.91 -1.08 7.66
N LEU A 35 -0.77 -1.50 7.11
CA LEU A 35 -0.70 -2.23 5.83
C LEU A 35 -1.53 -3.53 5.83
N ALA A 36 -1.67 -4.19 6.98
CA ALA A 36 -2.51 -5.38 7.14
C ALA A 36 -4.01 -5.06 6.94
N ALA A 37 -4.48 -3.92 7.45
CA ALA A 37 -5.84 -3.44 7.24
C ALA A 37 -6.05 -3.03 5.78
N VAL A 38 -5.06 -2.35 5.17
CA VAL A 38 -5.09 -2.02 3.73
C VAL A 38 -5.21 -3.28 2.88
N GLY A 39 -4.44 -4.34 3.18
CA GLY A 39 -4.54 -5.62 2.49
C GLY A 39 -5.93 -6.25 2.58
N SER A 40 -6.55 -6.19 3.77
CA SER A 40 -7.93 -6.65 3.97
C SER A 40 -8.93 -5.84 3.14
N ASN A 41 -8.76 -4.52 3.05
CA ASN A 41 -9.61 -3.65 2.24
C ASN A 41 -9.41 -3.90 0.74
N VAL A 42 -8.18 -4.10 0.28
CA VAL A 42 -7.89 -4.47 -1.12
C VAL A 42 -8.62 -5.78 -1.48
N ALA A 43 -8.53 -6.80 -0.63
CA ALA A 43 -9.18 -8.09 -0.90
C ALA A 43 -10.73 -7.99 -0.95
N LYS A 44 -11.32 -7.07 -0.19
CA LYS A 44 -12.77 -6.79 -0.23
C LYS A 44 -13.17 -5.99 -1.47
N GLN A 45 -12.38 -4.98 -1.84
CA GLN A 45 -12.69 -4.06 -2.95
C GLN A 45 -12.38 -4.68 -4.32
N ALA A 46 -11.36 -5.53 -4.41
CA ALA A 46 -10.92 -6.21 -5.62
C ALA A 46 -10.42 -7.64 -5.29
N PRO A 47 -11.34 -8.62 -5.15
CA PRO A 47 -10.98 -10.00 -4.83
C PRO A 47 -10.04 -10.66 -5.83
N GLU A 48 -10.02 -10.18 -7.08
CA GLU A 48 -9.12 -10.66 -8.14
C GLU A 48 -7.72 -10.04 -8.10
N PHE A 49 -7.48 -9.08 -7.20
CA PHE A 49 -6.22 -8.35 -7.15
C PHE A 49 -5.09 -9.22 -6.62
N ASP A 50 -3.98 -9.25 -7.37
CA ASP A 50 -2.76 -9.94 -6.98
C ASP A 50 -1.52 -9.10 -7.31
N PRO A 51 -0.67 -8.73 -6.33
CA PRO A 51 0.57 -7.99 -6.57
C PRO A 51 1.53 -8.67 -7.57
N ARG A 52 1.45 -10.01 -7.71
CA ARG A 52 2.32 -10.80 -8.60
C ARG A 52 2.02 -10.53 -10.07
N ASN A 53 0.80 -10.08 -10.40
CA ASN A 53 0.44 -9.59 -11.74
C ASN A 53 1.19 -8.31 -12.14
N TYR A 54 1.85 -7.66 -11.18
CA TYR A 54 2.69 -6.48 -11.37
C TYR A 54 4.19 -6.80 -11.22
N GLY A 55 4.55 -8.05 -10.91
CA GLY A 55 5.93 -8.51 -10.65
C GLY A 55 6.43 -8.19 -9.23
N TYR A 56 5.53 -8.11 -8.25
CA TYR A 56 5.83 -7.89 -6.84
C TYR A 56 5.27 -9.03 -5.97
N GLU A 57 6.03 -9.50 -4.98
CA GLU A 57 5.60 -10.61 -4.14
C GLU A 57 4.63 -10.18 -3.03
N LYS A 58 4.76 -8.93 -2.57
CA LYS A 58 3.99 -8.39 -1.44
C LYS A 58 3.32 -7.07 -1.81
N LEU A 59 2.11 -6.84 -1.28
CA LEU A 59 1.37 -5.59 -1.45
C LEU A 59 2.22 -4.37 -1.06
N GLY A 60 2.92 -4.43 0.09
CA GLY A 60 3.77 -3.33 0.55
C GLY A 60 4.91 -3.00 -0.43
N GLN A 61 5.49 -4.01 -1.09
CA GLN A 61 6.54 -3.79 -2.10
C GLN A 61 5.97 -3.12 -3.35
N LEU A 62 4.79 -3.56 -3.81
CA LEU A 62 4.08 -2.96 -4.94
C LEU A 62 3.71 -1.49 -4.64
N ALA A 63 3.10 -1.25 -3.48
CA ALA A 63 2.70 0.09 -3.06
C ALA A 63 3.92 1.03 -2.97
N ALA A 64 5.02 0.59 -2.34
CA ALA A 64 6.26 1.36 -2.28
C ALA A 64 6.83 1.68 -3.67
N ALA A 65 6.76 0.72 -4.60
CA ALA A 65 7.29 0.89 -5.95
C ALA A 65 6.52 1.91 -6.81
N THR A 66 5.26 2.21 -6.46
CA THR A 66 4.53 3.33 -7.10
C THR A 66 5.18 4.69 -6.82
N LYS A 67 5.94 4.81 -5.71
CA LYS A 67 6.48 6.05 -5.16
C LYS A 67 5.44 7.11 -4.76
N LEU A 68 4.15 6.77 -4.78
CA LEU A 68 3.04 7.66 -4.42
C LEU A 68 2.73 7.67 -2.92
N PHE A 69 3.22 6.66 -2.19
CA PHE A 69 2.93 6.47 -0.78
C PHE A 69 4.18 6.60 0.08
N GLU A 70 3.99 7.04 1.30
CA GLU A 70 4.97 6.95 2.38
C GLU A 70 4.79 5.62 3.10
N ILE A 71 5.90 4.99 3.49
CA ILE A 71 5.91 3.73 4.21
C ILE A 71 6.73 3.94 5.48
N ASP A 72 6.14 3.62 6.62
CA ASP A 72 6.77 3.71 7.92
C ASP A 72 6.74 2.33 8.60
N VAL A 73 7.90 1.89 9.09
CA VAL A 73 8.03 0.60 9.79
C VAL A 73 8.22 0.91 11.27
N ARG A 74 7.16 0.73 12.04
CA ARG A 74 7.15 0.97 13.48
C ARG A 74 7.51 -0.31 14.21
N VAL A 75 8.60 -0.25 14.98
CA VAL A 75 9.03 -1.34 15.87
C VAL A 75 8.47 -1.06 17.26
N GLN A 76 7.77 -2.03 17.85
CA GLN A 76 7.31 -1.89 19.24
C GLN A 76 8.46 -2.07 20.24
N SER A 77 8.28 -1.53 21.44
CA SER A 77 9.31 -1.39 22.48
C SER A 77 9.97 -2.70 22.93
N ASP A 78 9.34 -3.85 22.68
CA ASP A 78 9.87 -5.19 22.97
C ASP A 78 10.66 -5.80 21.79
N GLY A 79 10.73 -5.11 20.64
CA GLY A 79 11.48 -5.53 19.46
C GLY A 79 10.88 -6.70 18.68
N HIS A 80 9.81 -7.31 19.18
CA HIS A 80 9.29 -8.57 18.66
C HIS A 80 8.21 -8.37 17.58
N TYR A 81 7.60 -7.19 17.52
CA TYR A 81 6.58 -6.89 16.51
C TYR A 81 6.95 -5.66 15.67
N ARG A 82 6.83 -5.81 14.34
CA ARG A 82 6.98 -4.73 13.37
C ARG A 82 5.64 -4.49 12.70
N SER A 83 5.09 -3.30 12.86
CA SER A 83 3.90 -2.85 12.16
C SER A 83 4.31 -1.95 11.00
N ILE A 84 3.82 -2.25 9.80
CA ILE A 84 4.05 -1.40 8.62
C ILE A 84 2.83 -0.49 8.46
N TYR A 85 3.09 0.80 8.36
CA TYR A 85 2.11 1.83 8.09
C TYR A 85 2.36 2.43 6.71
N ILE A 86 1.28 2.86 6.08
CA ILE A 86 1.27 3.46 4.75
C ILE A 86 0.36 4.69 4.74
N ARG A 87 0.80 5.75 4.06
CA ARG A 87 0.03 7.00 3.87
C ARG A 87 0.18 7.50 2.44
N ASP A 88 -0.86 8.14 1.90
CA ASP A 88 -0.76 8.86 0.63
C ASP A 88 0.04 10.14 0.81
N LYS A 89 1.09 10.35 -0.01
CA LYS A 89 1.94 11.55 0.05
C LYS A 89 1.16 12.85 -0.14
N ARG A 90 -0.01 12.81 -0.76
CA ARG A 90 -0.89 13.97 -0.93
C ARG A 90 -1.46 14.48 0.40
N GLU A 91 -1.56 13.61 1.40
CA GLU A 91 -2.09 13.90 2.74
C GLU A 91 -0.98 14.22 3.76
N SER A 92 0.27 14.29 3.30
CA SER A 92 1.44 14.70 4.08
C SER A 92 1.57 16.22 4.02
N LYS A 93 0.83 16.93 4.87
CA LYS A 93 1.00 18.37 5.09
C LYS A 93 1.99 18.65 6.21
#